data_AF-A0A0G2UHA9-F1
#
_entry.id   AF-A0A0G2UHA9-F1
#
_cell.length_a   1.000
_cell.length_b   1.000
_cell.length_c   1.000
_cell.angle_alpha   90.00
_cell.angle_beta   90.00
_cell.angle_gamma   90.00
#
_symmetry.space_group_name_H-M   'P 1'
#
loop_
_entity.id
_entity.type
_entity.pdbx_description
1 polymer ?
#
loop_
_entity_poly.entity_id
_entity_poly.type
_entity_poly.pdbx_seq_one_letter_code
_entity_poly.pdbx_strand_id
1 'polypeptide(L)'
;ANVTTFDVFAEDMPYFGQDLFNAFGKVQNGGELTDIESRLLAAKQKAMDALTAADLVVFAFPLWNLTIPAPLQTFIDYVYQAGFTFKYGENGQLISLMTDKKAIILNARGGYYSAPEAQPME
;
A
#
# COMPACT_ATOMS: atom_id res chain seq x y z
N ALA A 1 12.74 -12.35 17.40
CA ALA A 1 11.89 -11.37 16.69
C ALA A 1 10.90 -12.15 15.84
N ASN A 2 9.61 -11.79 15.86
CA ASN A 2 8.63 -12.38 14.96
C ASN A 2 8.76 -11.66 13.61
N VAL A 3 8.99 -12.40 12.53
CA VAL A 3 9.17 -11.84 11.18
C VAL A 3 8.20 -12.53 10.26
N THR A 4 7.36 -11.74 9.59
CA THR A 4 6.42 -12.19 8.58
C THR A 4 6.75 -11.51 7.25
N THR A 5 6.64 -12.24 6.15
CA THR A 5 6.91 -11.73 4.81
C THR A 5 5.60 -11.56 4.05
N PHE A 6 5.40 -10.40 3.45
CA PHE A 6 4.37 -10.15 2.44
C PHE A 6 5.07 -10.00 1.09
N ASP A 7 5.03 -11.05 0.27
CA ASP A 7 5.66 -11.02 -1.05
C ASP A 7 4.66 -10.51 -2.09
N VAL A 8 4.78 -9.24 -2.46
CA VAL A 8 3.87 -8.58 -3.41
C VAL A 8 3.81 -9.23 -4.79
N PHE A 9 4.78 -10.08 -5.16
CA PHE A 9 4.76 -10.82 -6.43
C PHE A 9 4.13 -12.22 -6.31
N ALA A 10 4.06 -12.78 -5.11
CA ALA A 10 3.44 -14.09 -4.85
C ALA A 10 1.98 -13.97 -4.39
N GLU A 11 1.62 -12.83 -3.81
CA GLU A 11 0.27 -12.53 -3.34
C GLU A 11 -0.71 -12.28 -4.49
N ASP A 12 -1.99 -12.55 -4.23
CA ASP A 12 -3.06 -12.13 -5.13
C ASP A 12 -3.26 -10.61 -5.01
N MET A 13 -2.84 -9.87 -6.04
CA MET A 13 -2.79 -8.40 -6.03
C MET A 13 -3.62 -7.79 -7.18
N PRO A 14 -4.96 -8.02 -7.25
CA PRO A 14 -5.79 -7.41 -8.27
C PRO A 14 -5.74 -5.88 -8.18
N TYR A 15 -5.58 -5.19 -9.30
CA TYR A 15 -5.37 -3.74 -9.26
C TYR A 15 -6.53 -2.98 -8.63
N PHE A 16 -6.17 -2.01 -7.80
CA PHE A 16 -7.10 -1.04 -7.25
C PHE A 16 -7.80 -0.30 -8.40
N GLY A 17 -9.13 -0.17 -8.33
CA GLY A 17 -9.91 0.47 -9.39
C GLY A 17 -11.41 0.44 -9.13
N GLN A 18 -12.19 0.63 -10.19
CA GLN A 18 -13.66 0.75 -10.13
C GLN A 18 -14.32 -0.44 -9.41
N ASP A 19 -13.82 -1.66 -9.61
CA ASP A 19 -14.36 -2.86 -8.98
C ASP A 19 -14.29 -2.81 -7.45
N LEU A 20 -13.24 -2.20 -6.87
CA LEU A 20 -13.15 -2.03 -5.42
C LEU A 20 -14.24 -1.09 -4.90
N PHE A 21 -14.52 0.01 -5.62
CA PHE A 21 -15.58 0.94 -5.25
C PHE A 21 -16.97 0.32 -5.42
N ASN A 22 -17.17 -0.48 -6.47
CA ASN A 22 -18.39 -1.27 -6.64
C ASN A 22 -18.57 -2.26 -5.49
N ALA A 23 -17.49 -2.95 -5.08
CA ALA A 23 -17.49 -3.86 -3.95
C ALA A 23 -17.92 -3.15 -2.65
N PHE A 24 -17.39 -1.95 -2.37
CA PHE A 24 -17.81 -1.17 -1.20
C PHE A 24 -19.30 -0.83 -1.22
N GLY A 25 -19.82 -0.37 -2.37
CA GLY A 25 -21.25 -0.10 -2.53
C GLY A 25 -22.11 -1.35 -2.30
N LYS A 26 -21.68 -2.51 -2.80
CA LYS A 26 -22.39 -3.77 -2.60
C LYS A 26 -22.35 -4.25 -1.15
N VAL A 27 -21.19 -4.18 -0.48
CA VAL A 27 -21.06 -4.52 0.94
C VAL A 27 -22.00 -3.67 1.80
N GLN A 28 -22.12 -2.37 1.52
CA GLN A 28 -23.02 -1.48 2.26
C GLN A 28 -24.51 -1.78 2.04
N ASN A 29 -24.87 -2.24 0.83
CA ASN A 29 -26.26 -2.46 0.43
C ASN A 29 -26.68 -3.94 0.44
N GLY A 30 -25.82 -4.85 0.90
CA GLY A 30 -26.09 -6.30 0.92
C GLY A 30 -26.13 -6.98 -0.45
N GLY A 31 -25.44 -6.43 -1.45
CA GLY A 31 -25.34 -7.02 -2.79
C GLY A 31 -24.31 -8.16 -2.88
N GLU A 32 -24.50 -9.06 -3.84
CA GLU A 32 -23.55 -10.14 -4.11
C GLU A 32 -22.28 -9.63 -4.82
N LEU A 33 -21.13 -10.07 -4.33
CA LEU A 33 -19.83 -9.74 -4.89
C LEU A 33 -19.50 -10.66 -6.06
N THR A 34 -18.89 -10.09 -7.10
CA THR A 34 -18.22 -10.88 -8.14
C THR A 34 -16.93 -11.49 -7.60
N ASP A 35 -16.34 -12.41 -8.37
CA ASP A 35 -15.05 -13.02 -8.02
C ASP A 35 -13.94 -11.98 -7.84
N ILE A 36 -13.85 -11.00 -8.75
CA ILE A 36 -12.82 -9.95 -8.70
C ILE A 36 -13.03 -9.02 -7.50
N GLU A 37 -14.28 -8.66 -7.19
CA GLU A 37 -14.62 -7.83 -6.03
C GLU A 37 -14.27 -8.54 -4.71
N SER A 38 -14.58 -9.84 -4.61
CA SER A 38 -14.25 -10.66 -3.44
C SER A 38 -12.74 -10.78 -3.24
N ARG A 39 -11.99 -11.03 -4.32
CA ARG A 39 -10.52 -11.09 -4.30
C ARG A 39 -9.90 -9.76 -3.91
N LEU A 40 -10.42 -8.65 -4.44
CA LEU A 40 -9.97 -7.29 -4.10
C LEU A 40 -10.14 -6.99 -2.61
N LEU A 41 -11.31 -7.31 -2.03
CA LEU A 41 -11.54 -7.10 -0.60
C LEU A 41 -10.63 -7.99 0.26
N ALA A 42 -10.42 -9.25 -0.13
CA ALA A 42 -9.55 -10.18 0.58
C ALA A 42 -8.07 -9.74 0.52
N ALA A 43 -7.57 -9.38 -0.67
CA ALA A 43 -6.20 -8.90 -0.87
C ALA A 43 -5.94 -7.61 -0.09
N LYS A 44 -6.86 -6.66 -0.16
CA LYS A 44 -6.84 -5.42 0.62
C LYS A 44 -6.79 -5.71 2.12
N GLN A 45 -7.69 -6.56 2.63
CA GLN A 45 -7.72 -6.89 4.05
C GLN A 45 -6.41 -7.54 4.50
N LYS A 46 -5.88 -8.49 3.72
CA LYS A 46 -4.61 -9.15 4.02
C LYS A 46 -3.44 -8.16 4.10
N ALA A 47 -3.38 -7.18 3.19
CA ALA A 47 -2.36 -6.13 3.23
C ALA A 47 -2.51 -5.22 4.48
N MET A 48 -3.75 -4.85 4.83
CA MET A 48 -4.04 -4.07 6.03
C MET A 48 -3.67 -4.82 7.32
N ASP A 49 -3.96 -6.12 7.38
CA ASP A 49 -3.61 -6.96 8.53
C ASP A 49 -2.09 -7.06 8.71
N ALA A 50 -1.36 -7.27 7.60
CA ALA A 50 0.11 -7.30 7.61
C ALA A 50 0.72 -5.99 8.11
N LEU A 51 0.19 -4.83 7.67
CA LEU A 51 0.65 -3.53 8.15
C LEU A 51 0.29 -3.28 9.62
N THR A 52 -0.92 -3.67 10.03
CA THR A 52 -1.41 -3.47 11.39
C THR A 52 -0.58 -4.24 12.40
N ALA A 53 -0.27 -5.50 12.11
CA ALA A 53 0.48 -6.40 12.98
C ALA A 53 1.96 -6.02 13.17
N ALA A 54 2.51 -5.16 12.31
CA ALA A 54 3.92 -4.82 12.32
C ALA A 54 4.21 -3.54 13.14
N ASP A 55 5.16 -3.61 14.07
CA ASP A 55 5.76 -2.44 14.74
C ASP A 55 6.83 -1.77 13.86
N LEU A 56 7.49 -2.58 13.02
CA LEU A 56 8.54 -2.19 12.08
C LEU A 56 8.22 -2.80 10.71
N VAL A 57 8.15 -1.96 9.68
CA VAL A 57 7.91 -2.38 8.29
C VAL A 57 9.21 -2.22 7.50
N VAL A 58 9.62 -3.27 6.79
CA VAL A 58 10.78 -3.21 5.89
C VAL A 58 10.29 -3.32 4.45
N PHE A 59 10.49 -2.27 3.66
CA PHE A 59 10.22 -2.29 2.23
C PHE A 59 11.52 -2.58 1.49
N ALA A 60 11.59 -3.73 0.81
CA ALA A 60 12.73 -4.10 -0.02
C ALA A 60 12.32 -4.17 -1.49
N PHE A 61 12.89 -3.31 -2.33
CA PHE A 61 12.49 -3.24 -3.74
C PHE A 61 13.59 -2.67 -4.65
N PRO A 62 13.64 -3.10 -5.93
CA PRO A 62 14.48 -2.45 -6.92
C PRO A 62 13.87 -1.13 -7.39
N LEU A 63 14.71 -0.21 -7.87
CA LEU A 63 14.26 0.95 -8.65
C LEU A 63 14.08 0.54 -10.11
N TRP A 64 12.84 0.49 -10.60
CA TRP A 64 12.51 0.20 -12.00
C TRP A 64 11.81 1.40 -12.62
N ASN A 65 12.31 1.87 -13.76
CA ASN A 65 11.73 3.02 -14.48
C ASN A 65 11.49 4.23 -13.57
N LEU A 66 12.48 4.55 -12.73
CA LEU A 66 12.48 5.65 -11.77
C LEU A 66 11.45 5.53 -10.62
N THR A 67 10.86 4.37 -10.40
CA THR A 67 9.87 4.17 -9.33
C THR A 67 9.91 2.76 -8.74
N ILE A 68 9.00 2.50 -7.80
CA ILE A 68 8.74 1.20 -7.18
C ILE A 68 8.10 0.22 -8.17
N PRO A 69 8.21 -1.11 -7.95
CA PRO A 69 7.47 -2.08 -8.75
C PRO A 69 5.95 -1.89 -8.64
N ALA A 70 5.23 -2.09 -9.74
CA ALA A 70 3.76 -2.01 -9.79
C ALA A 70 3.01 -2.78 -8.67
N PRO A 71 3.37 -4.03 -8.32
CA PRO A 71 2.69 -4.73 -7.22
C PRO A 71 2.95 -4.09 -5.84
N LEU A 72 4.10 -3.43 -5.64
CA LEU A 72 4.34 -2.65 -4.41
C LEU A 72 3.49 -1.38 -4.39
N GLN A 73 3.26 -0.72 -5.52
CA GLN A 73 2.28 0.36 -5.61
C GLN A 73 0.88 -0.13 -5.23
N THR A 74 0.46 -1.30 -5.74
CA THR A 74 -0.85 -1.88 -5.37
C THR A 74 -0.97 -2.16 -3.87
N PHE A 75 0.10 -2.63 -3.22
CA PHE A 75 0.13 -2.77 -1.77
C PHE A 75 -0.09 -1.41 -1.07
N ILE A 76 0.58 -0.36 -1.53
CA ILE A 76 0.42 1.00 -0.99
C ILE A 76 -1.02 1.48 -1.17
N ASP A 77 -1.64 1.27 -2.34
CA ASP A 77 -3.03 1.66 -2.60
C ASP A 77 -4.04 0.96 -1.66
N TYR A 78 -3.76 -0.29 -1.28
CA TYR A 78 -4.60 -1.00 -0.30
C TYR A 78 -4.49 -0.45 1.11
N VAL A 79 -3.30 -0.04 1.55
CA VAL A 79 -3.08 0.39 2.95
C VAL A 79 -3.20 1.90 3.13
N TYR A 80 -3.09 2.70 2.07
CA TYR A 80 -3.22 4.15 2.13
C TYR A 80 -4.69 4.59 2.08
N GLN A 81 -5.37 4.52 3.23
CA GLN A 81 -6.82 4.75 3.32
C GLN A 81 -7.21 5.63 4.49
N ALA A 82 -8.22 6.48 4.22
CA ALA A 82 -8.88 7.28 5.23
C ALA A 82 -9.58 6.37 6.26
N GLY A 83 -9.42 6.67 7.54
CA GLY A 83 -9.90 5.84 8.66
C GLY A 83 -8.96 4.70 9.04
N PHE A 84 -7.88 4.45 8.28
CA PHE A 84 -6.91 3.39 8.59
C PHE A 84 -5.50 3.94 8.82
N THR A 85 -4.83 4.44 7.78
CA THR A 85 -3.48 5.04 7.90
C THR A 85 -3.51 6.54 8.10
N PHE A 86 -4.58 7.20 7.64
CA PHE A 86 -4.79 8.63 7.86
C PHE A 86 -6.26 8.96 8.06
N LYS A 87 -6.56 10.19 8.46
CA LYS A 87 -7.91 10.79 8.40
C LYS A 87 -7.82 12.26 7.97
N TYR A 88 -8.95 12.85 7.63
CA TYR A 88 -9.05 14.29 7.39
C TYR A 88 -9.45 15.00 8.68
N GLY A 89 -8.73 16.09 9.02
CA GLY A 89 -9.11 17.01 10.09
C GLY A 89 -10.24 17.96 9.67
N GLU A 90 -10.67 18.83 10.59
CA GLU A 90 -11.77 19.77 10.36
C GLU A 90 -11.56 20.67 9.13
N ASN A 91 -10.32 21.03 8.84
CA ASN A 91 -9.95 21.88 7.70
C ASN A 91 -9.42 21.08 6.50
N GLY A 92 -9.65 19.76 6.46
CA GLY A 92 -9.21 18.89 5.37
C GLY A 92 -7.73 18.51 5.41
N GLN A 93 -6.98 18.88 6.46
CA GLN A 93 -5.59 18.47 6.61
C GLN A 93 -5.48 16.96 6.88
N LEU A 94 -4.48 16.32 6.29
CA LEU A 94 -4.20 14.90 6.53
C LEU A 94 -3.60 14.71 7.92
N ILE A 95 -4.22 13.87 8.73
CA ILE A 95 -3.76 13.47 10.07
C ILE A 95 -3.37 12.00 10.01
N SER A 96 -2.09 11.70 10.25
CA SER A 96 -1.60 10.32 10.33
C SER A 96 -2.20 9.58 11.53
N LEU A 97 -2.58 8.32 11.34
CA LEU A 97 -3.14 7.45 12.38
C LEU A 97 -2.16 6.40 12.91
N MET A 98 -1.12 6.07 12.14
CA MET A 98 -0.11 5.06 12.49
C MET A 98 1.23 5.70 12.85
N THR A 99 1.25 6.50 13.91
CA THR A 99 2.39 7.35 14.28
C THR A 99 3.48 6.63 15.09
N ASP A 100 3.21 5.43 15.56
CA ASP A 100 4.09 4.58 16.36
C ASP A 100 4.92 3.60 15.52
N LYS A 101 4.52 3.36 14.26
CA LYS A 101 5.20 2.45 13.35
C LYS A 101 6.53 3.01 12.84
N LYS A 102 7.54 2.14 12.75
CA LYS A 102 8.84 2.45 12.12
C LYS A 102 8.92 1.84 10.73
N ALA A 103 9.65 2.47 9.82
CA ALA A 103 9.88 1.95 8.48
C ALA A 103 11.38 1.92 8.12
N ILE A 104 11.80 0.89 7.38
CA ILE A 104 13.13 0.78 6.76
C ILE A 104 12.92 0.60 5.26
N ILE A 105 13.67 1.35 4.46
CA ILE A 105 13.64 1.27 3.00
C ILE A 105 14.97 0.67 2.52
N LEU A 106 14.90 -0.49 1.90
CA LEU A 106 16.03 -1.16 1.26
C LEU A 106 15.84 -1.08 -0.26
N ASN A 107 16.51 -0.11 -0.90
CA ASN A 107 16.39 0.11 -2.34
C ASN A 107 17.69 -0.22 -3.08
N ALA A 108 17.59 -1.08 -4.08
CA ALA A 108 18.67 -1.36 -5.03
C ALA A 108 18.41 -0.62 -6.35
N ARG A 109 19.43 0.06 -6.87
CA ARG A 109 19.32 0.88 -8.09
C ARG A 109 20.62 0.85 -8.88
N GLY A 110 20.52 0.92 -10.22
CA GLY A 110 21.67 0.83 -11.12
C GLY A 110 22.47 2.13 -11.30
N GLY A 111 21.92 3.27 -10.86
CA GLY A 111 22.56 4.59 -10.95
C GLY A 111 22.80 5.22 -9.57
N TYR A 112 23.60 6.27 -9.53
CA TYR A 112 23.88 7.02 -8.30
C TYR A 112 22.92 8.21 -8.16
N TYR A 113 21.83 8.03 -7.42
CA TYR A 113 20.79 9.06 -7.23
C TYR A 113 20.95 9.89 -5.94
N SER A 114 22.08 9.77 -5.24
CA SER A 114 22.43 10.62 -4.09
C SER A 114 23.40 11.73 -4.48
N ALA A 115 23.80 11.81 -5.74
CA ALA A 115 24.61 12.89 -6.29
C ALA A 115 23.78 14.17 -6.42
N PRO A 116 24.38 15.36 -6.24
CA PRO A 116 23.74 16.64 -6.55
C PRO A 116 23.19 16.69 -7.98
N GLU A 117 23.90 16.10 -8.95
CA GLU A 117 23.55 16.12 -10.37
C GLU A 117 22.34 15.22 -10.70
N ALA A 118 21.99 14.32 -9.79
CA ALA A 118 20.83 13.43 -9.91
C ALA A 118 19.63 13.94 -9.09
N GLN A 119 19.71 15.12 -8.46
CA GLN A 119 18.56 15.74 -7.84
C GLN A 119 17.53 16.12 -8.92
N PRO A 120 16.22 15.98 -8.66
CA PRO A 120 15.21 16.52 -9.54
C PRO A 120 15.47 18.01 -9.75
N MET A 121 15.43 18.48 -10.99
CA MET A 121 15.31 19.93 -11.22
C MET A 121 13.95 20.34 -10.64
N GLU A 122 13.96 21.18 -9.61
CA GLU A 122 12.74 21.78 -9.04
C GLU A 122 11.99 22.63 -10.07
#